data_AF-A0A5J6P720-F1
#
_entry.id   AF-A0A5J6P720-F1
#
_cell.length_a   1.000
_cell.length_b   1.000
_cell.length_c   1.000
_cell.angle_alpha   90.00
_cell.angle_beta   90.00
_cell.angle_gamma   90.00
#
_symmetry.space_group_name_H-M   'P 1'
#
loop_
_entity.id
_entity.type
_entity.pdbx_description
1 polymer ?
#
loop_
_entity_poly.entity_id
_entity_poly.type
_entity_poly.pdbx_seq_one_letter_code
_entity_poly.pdbx_strand_id
1 'polypeptide(L)'
;MLIKRLILSASLCALLPLGTYATETVKKNYVGPTGTAIFNGKTITYENINGLAIFEGDIVLGTVAKLQAAAAQNDGAVDSVVVTGTNVRWPNRIVPYEIGTGFSATMVTRINDAIRHWETNTSINLVLRTAANAAQYPDYVRFQSGTGCSSWVGRVGGMQAITLESGCVLGSVIHEIGHAVALWHEQSREDRNSWVKINTANIQAGKEHNFNQQITDGDDHGPYDYGSIMHYGRTAFSIDGILPTIEPINPSTATIGQRTALSSRDIDTVENIYGKSQNILISSGKCLDIHSADAINKVNGGRIQTWDCLNGTNQQWILTADGYLVNQNGLCLDVHTPDYNAKINGGKVQQWACNGAINQRWSINQNGQLKSANGQCLDVHSPDLNNNGAKVQMWVCNSTVQQTWSVQSQNQRIQNYWKRAEHLNIEYGAISSSAIQTYWLSAIWQFQVTGDGYVRIRNLWKPNEYLNIETGVIRSSTIQPYWTSAHWKLVEYRDGTNPETIDGQTFRIQNRWKPDQYLHIENGVIQSGTILPQWHSALWIIN
;
A
#
# COMPACT_ATOMS: atom_id res chain seq x y z
N MET A 1 44.84 14.60 26.77
CA MET A 1 43.39 14.30 26.68
C MET A 1 42.81 15.20 25.60
N LEU A 2 42.85 14.89 24.28
CA LEU A 2 42.21 13.76 23.56
C LEU A 2 40.75 13.61 24.03
N ILE A 3 39.68 13.85 23.25
CA ILE A 3 39.44 13.73 21.79
C ILE A 3 38.36 14.77 21.38
N LYS A 4 38.63 15.60 20.36
CA LYS A 4 37.60 16.32 19.59
C LYS A 4 37.29 15.50 18.34
N ARG A 5 36.02 15.14 18.15
CA ARG A 5 35.49 14.41 16.99
C ARG A 5 35.73 15.20 15.70
N LEU A 6 36.51 14.62 14.78
CA LEU A 6 36.50 15.00 13.37
C LEU A 6 35.21 14.45 12.74
N ILE A 7 34.39 15.35 12.21
CA ILE A 7 33.42 15.05 11.16
C ILE A 7 34.18 15.31 9.85
N LEU A 8 34.66 14.26 9.19
CA LEU A 8 35.05 14.35 7.78
C LEU A 8 33.82 14.07 6.92
N SER A 9 33.45 15.07 6.15
CA SER A 9 32.65 14.92 4.93
C SER A 9 33.39 14.02 3.95
N ALA A 10 32.75 12.92 3.57
CA ALA A 10 33.13 12.14 2.40
C ALA A 10 32.02 12.27 1.36
N SER A 11 32.05 13.39 0.60
CA SER A 11 31.47 13.42 -0.74
C SER A 11 32.42 12.68 -1.66
N LEU A 12 32.19 11.38 -1.84
CA LEU A 12 32.67 10.66 -3.00
C LEU A 12 31.49 9.80 -3.50
N CYS A 13 30.67 10.41 -4.34
CA CYS A 13 29.70 9.71 -5.16
C CYS A 13 30.50 8.89 -6.17
N ALA A 14 30.82 7.65 -5.81
CA ALA A 14 31.37 6.69 -6.75
C ALA A 14 30.25 6.33 -7.73
N LEU A 15 30.34 6.91 -8.92
CA LEU A 15 29.66 6.43 -10.12
C LEU A 15 30.03 4.96 -10.33
N LEU A 16 29.17 4.05 -9.85
CA LEU A 16 29.21 2.68 -10.32
C LEU A 16 28.77 2.68 -11.79
N PRO A 17 29.51 2.04 -12.70
CA PRO A 17 29.12 1.96 -14.09
C PRO A 17 27.76 1.26 -14.19
N LEU A 18 26.94 1.72 -15.15
CA LEU A 18 25.70 1.07 -15.57
C LEU A 18 25.98 -0.40 -15.89
N GLY A 19 25.80 -1.25 -14.88
CA GLY A 19 25.92 -2.69 -15.01
C GLY A 19 24.84 -3.17 -15.96
N THR A 20 25.23 -3.99 -16.92
CA THR A 20 24.32 -4.75 -17.78
C THR A 20 23.22 -5.38 -16.95
N TYR A 21 21.97 -5.09 -17.31
CA TYR A 21 20.77 -5.65 -16.69
C TYR A 21 20.91 -7.17 -16.60
N ALA A 22 21.03 -7.70 -15.39
CA ALA A 22 20.97 -9.13 -15.18
C ALA A 22 19.51 -9.56 -15.41
N THR A 23 19.23 -10.10 -16.59
CA THR A 23 17.99 -10.83 -16.85
C THR A 23 17.97 -12.05 -15.94
N GLU A 24 16.94 -12.18 -15.11
CA GLU A 24 16.71 -13.36 -14.30
C GLU A 24 16.49 -14.57 -15.22
N THR A 25 17.49 -15.44 -15.33
CA THR A 25 17.37 -16.76 -15.98
C THR A 25 16.73 -17.80 -15.03
N VAL A 26 16.23 -17.37 -13.87
CA VAL A 26 15.83 -18.21 -12.74
C VAL A 26 14.33 -18.10 -12.45
N LYS A 27 13.47 -18.07 -13.48
CA LYS A 27 12.23 -18.85 -13.36
C LYS A 27 12.56 -20.23 -13.87
N LYS A 28 13.13 -21.04 -12.98
CA LYS A 28 13.51 -22.40 -13.29
C LYS A 28 12.27 -23.11 -13.82
N ASN A 29 12.38 -23.75 -14.97
CA ASN A 29 11.40 -24.74 -15.37
C ASN A 29 11.49 -25.85 -14.34
N TYR A 30 10.72 -25.76 -13.26
CA TYR A 30 10.51 -26.90 -12.39
C TYR A 30 10.10 -28.08 -13.28
N VAL A 31 10.74 -29.23 -13.16
CA VAL A 31 10.38 -30.41 -13.95
C VAL A 31 9.90 -31.45 -12.95
N GLY A 32 8.60 -31.42 -12.70
CA GLY A 32 7.92 -32.35 -11.79
C GLY A 32 6.64 -32.88 -12.43
N PRO A 33 6.09 -34.00 -11.94
CA PRO A 33 4.78 -34.45 -12.39
C PRO A 33 3.73 -33.41 -12.01
N THR A 34 2.77 -33.16 -12.90
CA THR A 34 1.66 -32.25 -12.64
C THR A 34 0.57 -32.94 -11.84
N GLY A 35 -0.11 -32.15 -11.00
CA GLY A 35 -1.32 -32.55 -10.29
C GLY A 35 -2.40 -31.48 -10.42
N THR A 36 -3.61 -31.79 -9.96
CA THR A 36 -4.72 -30.83 -9.92
C THR A 36 -5.22 -30.65 -8.49
N ALA A 37 -5.65 -29.44 -8.16
CA ALA A 37 -6.31 -29.10 -6.91
C ALA A 37 -7.51 -28.19 -7.20
N ILE A 38 -8.47 -28.13 -6.29
CA ILE A 38 -9.54 -27.12 -6.36
C ILE A 38 -9.15 -25.98 -5.44
N PHE A 39 -9.20 -24.76 -5.96
CA PHE A 39 -8.96 -23.52 -5.24
C PHE A 39 -10.15 -22.59 -5.47
N ASN A 40 -10.88 -22.23 -4.40
CA ASN A 40 -12.09 -21.41 -4.45
C ASN A 40 -13.09 -21.83 -5.56
N GLY A 41 -13.32 -23.14 -5.70
CA GLY A 41 -14.23 -23.71 -6.69
C GLY A 41 -13.66 -23.88 -8.11
N LYS A 42 -12.41 -23.45 -8.35
CA LYS A 42 -11.71 -23.59 -9.64
C LYS A 42 -10.67 -24.70 -9.60
N THR A 43 -10.63 -25.54 -10.63
CA THR A 43 -9.53 -26.50 -10.78
C THR A 43 -8.27 -25.79 -11.24
N ILE A 44 -7.19 -25.93 -10.48
CA ILE A 44 -5.86 -25.42 -10.79
C ILE A 44 -4.89 -26.58 -10.99
N THR A 45 -3.91 -26.40 -11.87
CA THR A 45 -2.84 -27.36 -12.14
C THR A 45 -1.57 -26.88 -11.45
N TYR A 46 -0.86 -27.77 -10.77
CA TYR A 46 0.40 -27.46 -10.08
C TYR A 46 1.49 -28.48 -10.47
N GLU A 47 2.74 -28.14 -10.19
CA GLU A 47 3.91 -29.01 -10.31
C GLU A 47 4.31 -29.57 -8.96
N ASN A 48 4.49 -30.89 -8.84
CA ASN A 48 4.98 -31.50 -7.61
C ASN A 48 6.50 -31.42 -7.55
N ILE A 49 7.02 -30.57 -6.67
CA ILE A 49 8.45 -30.39 -6.45
C ILE A 49 8.77 -30.71 -4.99
N ASN A 50 9.48 -31.82 -4.77
CA ASN A 50 9.86 -32.30 -3.45
C ASN A 50 8.66 -32.42 -2.47
N GLY A 51 7.49 -32.81 -2.99
CA GLY A 51 6.27 -32.96 -2.18
C GLY A 51 5.49 -31.66 -1.95
N LEU A 52 5.94 -30.54 -2.53
CA LEU A 52 5.22 -29.26 -2.55
C LEU A 52 4.50 -29.07 -3.88
N ALA A 53 3.29 -28.52 -3.83
CA ALA A 53 2.54 -28.11 -5.01
C ALA A 53 2.95 -26.68 -5.38
N ILE A 54 3.74 -26.56 -6.44
CA ILE A 54 4.21 -25.28 -6.99
C ILE A 54 3.28 -24.85 -8.12
N PHE A 55 2.75 -23.65 -8.01
CA PHE A 55 1.83 -23.03 -8.94
C PHE A 55 2.44 -21.76 -9.51
N GLU A 56 2.13 -21.43 -10.77
CA GLU A 56 2.70 -20.26 -11.45
C GLU A 56 4.22 -20.16 -11.29
N GLY A 57 4.90 -21.31 -11.30
CA GLY A 57 6.35 -21.37 -11.24
C GLY A 57 7.02 -21.10 -9.90
N ASP A 58 6.42 -20.42 -8.93
CA ASP A 58 7.07 -20.04 -7.66
C ASP A 58 6.11 -19.86 -6.47
N ILE A 59 4.80 -20.08 -6.65
CA ILE A 59 3.80 -20.02 -5.58
C ILE A 59 3.62 -21.41 -4.95
N VAL A 60 3.84 -21.52 -3.64
CA VAL A 60 3.56 -22.74 -2.89
C VAL A 60 2.11 -22.75 -2.42
N LEU A 61 1.33 -23.73 -2.88
CA LEU A 61 -0.09 -23.87 -2.49
C LEU A 61 -0.30 -24.77 -1.28
N GLY A 62 0.66 -25.66 -0.98
CA GLY A 62 0.40 -26.78 -0.10
C GLY A 62 1.45 -27.88 -0.22
N THR A 63 1.45 -28.81 0.73
CA THR A 63 2.05 -30.12 0.46
C THR A 63 1.10 -30.93 -0.41
N VAL A 64 1.63 -31.68 -1.37
CA VAL A 64 0.85 -32.53 -2.27
C VAL A 64 -0.01 -33.53 -1.49
N ALA A 65 0.54 -34.09 -0.42
CA ALA A 65 -0.20 -35.01 0.45
C ALA A 65 -1.44 -34.37 1.08
N LYS A 66 -1.37 -33.11 1.52
CA LYS A 66 -2.53 -32.39 2.08
C LYS A 66 -3.57 -32.10 1.02
N LEU A 67 -3.15 -31.65 -0.17
CA LEU A 67 -4.06 -31.37 -1.28
C LEU A 67 -4.77 -32.64 -1.78
N GLN A 68 -4.07 -33.75 -1.88
CA GLN A 68 -4.63 -35.05 -2.26
C GLN A 68 -5.60 -35.60 -1.21
N ALA A 69 -5.28 -35.45 0.09
CA ALA A 69 -6.16 -35.86 1.17
C ALA A 69 -7.47 -35.06 1.18
N ALA A 70 -7.41 -33.75 0.91
CA ALA A 70 -8.59 -32.90 0.77
C ALA A 70 -9.45 -33.32 -0.45
N ALA A 71 -8.83 -33.60 -1.60
CA ALA A 71 -9.54 -34.03 -2.80
C ALA A 71 -10.23 -35.40 -2.63
N ALA A 72 -9.66 -36.32 -1.84
CA ALA A 72 -10.22 -37.65 -1.60
C ALA A 72 -11.50 -37.66 -0.74
N GLN A 73 -11.79 -36.57 -0.01
CA GLN A 73 -12.95 -36.49 0.89
C GLN A 73 -14.27 -36.15 0.16
N ASN A 74 -14.26 -35.92 -1.18
CA ASN A 74 -15.46 -35.55 -1.96
C ASN A 74 -16.24 -34.35 -1.40
N ASP A 75 -15.59 -33.50 -0.60
CA ASP A 75 -16.14 -32.24 -0.18
C ASP A 75 -15.97 -31.27 -1.35
N GLY A 76 -17.05 -31.04 -2.10
CA GLY A 76 -17.09 -30.05 -3.19
C GLY A 76 -16.74 -28.63 -2.73
N ALA A 77 -16.54 -28.42 -1.43
CA ALA A 77 -15.75 -27.35 -0.89
C ALA A 77 -14.34 -27.88 -0.54
N VAL A 78 -13.37 -27.63 -1.42
CA VAL A 78 -12.02 -27.41 -0.87
C VAL A 78 -12.13 -26.05 -0.18
N ASP A 79 -12.47 -26.06 1.10
CA ASP A 79 -12.17 -24.95 1.99
C ASP A 79 -10.63 -24.80 2.01
N SER A 80 -10.15 -24.12 0.98
CA SER A 80 -9.00 -23.24 0.92
C SER A 80 -7.78 -23.70 1.72
N VAL A 81 -6.85 -24.41 1.07
CA VAL A 81 -5.47 -24.48 1.58
C VAL A 81 -4.72 -23.14 1.40
N VAL A 82 -5.33 -22.13 0.76
CA VAL A 82 -4.96 -20.71 0.99
C VAL A 82 -6.23 -19.87 1.02
N VAL A 83 -6.40 -19.17 2.13
CA VAL A 83 -7.61 -18.47 2.57
C VAL A 83 -7.87 -17.21 1.74
N THR A 84 -9.08 -17.03 1.23
CA THR A 84 -9.55 -15.70 0.80
C THR A 84 -10.13 -14.94 1.99
N GLY A 85 -9.90 -13.62 2.01
CA GLY A 85 -10.41 -12.70 3.05
C GLY A 85 -9.53 -12.62 4.30
N THR A 86 -8.95 -11.44 4.53
CA THR A 86 -8.27 -10.85 5.73
C THR A 86 -7.34 -11.68 6.63
N ASN A 87 -7.56 -12.99 6.80
CA ASN A 87 -6.75 -13.92 7.60
C ASN A 87 -5.42 -14.34 6.97
N VAL A 88 -5.23 -14.07 5.67
CA VAL A 88 -3.94 -14.24 4.94
C VAL A 88 -3.01 -13.04 5.08
N ARG A 89 -3.43 -11.95 5.71
CA ARG A 89 -2.55 -10.81 5.96
C ARG A 89 -1.80 -11.02 7.26
N TRP A 90 -0.55 -10.56 7.29
CA TRP A 90 0.23 -10.51 8.52
C TRP A 90 -0.36 -9.48 9.49
N PRO A 91 -0.72 -9.87 10.73
CA PRO A 91 -1.25 -8.94 11.71
C PRO A 91 -0.29 -7.78 11.96
N ASN A 92 -0.83 -6.56 12.05
CA ASN A 92 -0.07 -5.33 12.32
C ASN A 92 1.07 -5.06 11.33
N ARG A 93 1.04 -5.68 10.13
CA ARG A 93 2.11 -5.57 9.12
C ARG A 93 3.46 -6.13 9.59
N ILE A 94 3.44 -6.93 10.65
CA ILE A 94 4.64 -7.55 11.20
C ILE A 94 4.78 -8.94 10.59
N VAL A 95 5.88 -9.16 9.88
CA VAL A 95 6.26 -10.46 9.35
C VAL A 95 7.47 -10.95 10.15
N PRO A 96 7.27 -11.77 11.20
CA PRO A 96 8.39 -12.33 11.94
C PRO A 96 9.19 -13.26 11.01
N TYR A 97 10.51 -13.22 11.06
CA TYR A 97 11.34 -14.03 10.17
C TYR A 97 12.52 -14.71 10.87
N GLU A 98 12.93 -15.85 10.31
CA GLU A 98 14.19 -16.53 10.62
C GLU A 98 15.02 -16.70 9.34
N ILE A 99 16.35 -16.63 9.47
CA ILE A 99 17.27 -17.03 8.40
C ILE A 99 17.79 -18.43 8.72
N GLY A 100 17.43 -19.40 7.89
CA GLY A 100 17.88 -20.77 7.99
C GLY A 100 19.38 -20.93 7.72
N THR A 101 19.91 -22.10 8.07
CA THR A 101 21.30 -22.48 7.79
C THR A 101 21.49 -22.87 6.32
N GLY A 102 22.73 -22.86 5.84
CA GLY A 102 23.08 -23.34 4.50
C GLY A 102 23.12 -22.26 3.40
N PHE A 103 22.89 -21.00 3.76
CA PHE A 103 23.10 -19.87 2.86
C PHE A 103 24.56 -19.41 2.86
N SER A 104 25.03 -18.97 1.69
CA SER A 104 26.29 -18.24 1.57
C SER A 104 26.16 -16.84 2.20
N ALA A 105 27.29 -16.24 2.58
CA ALA A 105 27.32 -14.87 3.10
C ALA A 105 26.66 -13.88 2.12
N THR A 106 26.87 -14.06 0.81
CA THR A 106 26.25 -13.24 -0.23
C THR A 106 24.73 -13.35 -0.23
N MET A 107 24.17 -14.55 -0.07
CA MET A 107 22.71 -14.72 -0.02
C MET A 107 22.13 -14.10 1.26
N VAL A 108 22.80 -14.24 2.41
CA VAL A 108 22.39 -13.58 3.65
C VAL A 108 22.38 -12.05 3.48
N THR A 109 23.38 -11.48 2.80
CA THR A 109 23.37 -10.04 2.45
C THR A 109 22.16 -9.67 1.59
N ARG A 110 21.86 -10.45 0.54
CA ARG A 110 20.67 -10.22 -0.32
C ARG A 110 19.36 -10.29 0.46
N ILE A 111 19.22 -11.25 1.38
CA ILE A 111 18.06 -11.35 2.26
C ILE A 111 17.91 -10.08 3.10
N ASN A 112 18.99 -9.63 3.75
CA ASN A 112 18.96 -8.42 4.57
C ASN A 112 18.69 -7.15 3.75
N ASP A 113 19.22 -7.06 2.53
CA ASP A 113 18.97 -5.92 1.64
C ASP A 113 17.52 -5.91 1.10
N ALA A 114 16.95 -7.09 0.80
CA ALA A 114 15.54 -7.20 0.42
C ALA A 114 14.60 -6.83 1.57
N ILE A 115 14.90 -7.28 2.79
CA ILE A 115 14.20 -6.88 4.01
C ILE A 115 14.23 -5.35 4.17
N ARG A 116 15.42 -4.75 4.08
CA ARG A 116 15.58 -3.29 4.15
C ARG A 116 14.78 -2.58 3.06
N HIS A 117 14.73 -3.14 1.84
CA HIS A 117 13.95 -2.58 0.74
C HIS A 117 12.46 -2.51 1.09
N TRP A 118 11.89 -3.57 1.64
CA TRP A 118 10.49 -3.59 2.09
C TRP A 118 10.23 -2.60 3.23
N GLU A 119 11.06 -2.58 4.25
CA GLU A 119 10.90 -1.69 5.42
C GLU A 119 11.11 -0.20 5.10
N THR A 120 11.89 0.11 4.05
CA THR A 120 12.14 1.50 3.64
C THR A 120 11.03 2.05 2.75
N ASN A 121 10.37 1.19 1.97
CA ASN A 121 9.41 1.61 0.95
C ASN A 121 7.95 1.36 1.33
N THR A 122 7.70 0.54 2.35
CA THR A 122 6.35 0.16 2.80
C THR A 122 6.26 0.24 4.33
N SER A 123 5.06 0.06 4.85
CA SER A 123 4.76 -0.08 6.27
C SER A 123 4.87 -1.52 6.78
N ILE A 124 5.31 -2.47 5.94
CA ILE A 124 5.66 -3.82 6.34
C ILE A 124 6.94 -3.80 7.19
N ASN A 125 6.91 -4.50 8.31
CA ASN A 125 8.00 -4.60 9.25
C ASN A 125 8.43 -6.08 9.39
N LEU A 126 9.66 -6.40 9.02
CA LEU A 126 10.17 -7.77 9.11
C LEU A 126 10.98 -7.90 10.40
N VAL A 127 10.41 -8.57 11.39
CA VAL A 127 11.01 -8.66 12.74
C VAL A 127 11.80 -9.95 12.88
N LEU A 128 13.09 -9.85 13.22
CA LEU A 128 13.90 -11.04 13.48
C LEU A 128 13.31 -11.84 14.65
N ARG A 129 12.96 -13.09 14.37
CA ARG A 129 12.48 -14.05 15.34
C ARG A 129 13.67 -14.79 15.97
N THR A 130 13.67 -14.85 17.29
CA THR A 130 14.71 -15.47 18.12
C THR A 130 14.05 -16.39 19.14
N ALA A 131 14.83 -17.22 19.82
CA ALA A 131 14.30 -18.05 20.91
C ALA A 131 13.59 -17.23 22.01
N ALA A 132 13.99 -15.97 22.22
CA ALA A 132 13.43 -15.10 23.26
C ALA A 132 12.03 -14.55 22.92
N ASN A 133 11.74 -14.30 21.64
CA ASN A 133 10.44 -13.77 21.19
C ASN A 133 9.57 -14.81 20.46
N ALA A 134 10.05 -16.06 20.38
CA ALA A 134 9.41 -17.17 19.69
C ALA A 134 7.94 -17.41 20.10
N ALA A 135 7.62 -17.26 21.39
CA ALA A 135 6.27 -17.44 21.91
C ALA A 135 5.30 -16.32 21.50
N GLN A 136 5.82 -15.12 21.22
CA GLN A 136 5.03 -13.97 20.72
C GLN A 136 4.73 -14.10 19.22
N TYR A 137 5.59 -14.82 18.49
CA TYR A 137 5.50 -14.97 17.04
C TYR A 137 5.33 -16.46 16.66
N PRO A 138 4.13 -17.03 16.88
CA PRO A 138 3.84 -18.42 16.52
C PRO A 138 3.80 -18.63 15.00
N ASP A 139 3.39 -17.61 14.25
CA ASP A 139 3.41 -17.59 12.78
C ASP A 139 4.60 -16.77 12.31
N TYR A 140 5.37 -17.29 11.36
CA TYR A 140 6.58 -16.64 10.90
C TYR A 140 7.08 -17.22 9.56
N VAL A 141 7.87 -16.42 8.86
CA VAL A 141 8.58 -16.84 7.65
C VAL A 141 9.95 -17.40 8.02
N ARG A 142 10.39 -18.45 7.35
CA ARG A 142 11.77 -18.93 7.41
C ARG A 142 12.39 -18.90 6.02
N PHE A 143 13.40 -18.06 5.83
CA PHE A 143 14.24 -18.15 4.64
C PHE A 143 15.01 -19.47 4.70
N GLN A 144 14.89 -20.30 3.68
CA GLN A 144 15.53 -21.61 3.62
C GLN A 144 16.20 -21.87 2.28
N SER A 145 17.33 -22.56 2.30
CA SER A 145 18.01 -23.01 1.08
C SER A 145 17.24 -24.16 0.45
N GLY A 146 17.02 -24.10 -0.85
CA GLY A 146 16.31 -25.15 -1.59
C GLY A 146 16.43 -25.02 -3.10
N THR A 147 15.46 -25.57 -3.83
CA THR A 147 15.43 -25.53 -5.30
C THR A 147 14.53 -24.41 -5.79
N GLY A 148 15.05 -23.55 -6.66
CA GLY A 148 14.41 -22.34 -7.17
C GLY A 148 14.16 -21.26 -6.10
N CYS A 149 13.46 -20.21 -6.51
CA CYS A 149 12.94 -19.16 -5.64
C CYS A 149 11.43 -19.39 -5.53
N SER A 150 10.89 -19.51 -4.31
CA SER A 150 9.45 -19.72 -4.12
C SER A 150 8.98 -19.35 -2.74
N SER A 151 7.69 -19.05 -2.62
CA SER A 151 7.06 -18.59 -1.39
C SER A 151 5.58 -18.96 -1.35
N TRP A 152 5.02 -18.97 -0.15
CA TRP A 152 3.58 -19.06 0.05
C TRP A 152 2.96 -17.69 -0.14
N VAL A 153 1.70 -17.63 -0.59
CA VAL A 153 0.98 -16.36 -0.70
C VAL A 153 0.28 -16.03 0.62
N GLY A 154 0.70 -14.92 1.24
CA GLY A 154 0.18 -14.45 2.52
C GLY A 154 0.61 -15.31 3.73
N ARG A 155 0.02 -15.02 4.89
CA ARG A 155 0.21 -15.76 6.16
C ARG A 155 -0.63 -17.04 6.15
N VAL A 156 0.03 -18.19 6.25
CA VAL A 156 -0.64 -19.52 6.27
C VAL A 156 -0.78 -20.13 7.66
N GLY A 157 -0.15 -19.52 8.67
CA GLY A 157 -0.14 -20.01 10.06
C GLY A 157 1.02 -20.97 10.34
N GLY A 158 1.65 -20.82 11.51
CA GLY A 158 2.88 -21.51 11.88
C GLY A 158 4.09 -21.05 11.07
N MET A 159 5.08 -21.93 10.94
CA MET A 159 6.26 -21.68 10.11
C MET A 159 5.94 -21.90 8.64
N GLN A 160 6.20 -20.88 7.81
CA GLN A 160 6.13 -20.98 6.35
C GLN A 160 7.47 -20.61 5.71
N ALA A 161 7.82 -21.26 4.61
CA ALA A 161 9.11 -21.08 3.97
C ALA A 161 9.11 -19.99 2.90
N ILE A 162 10.19 -19.21 2.84
CA ILE A 162 10.66 -18.59 1.60
C ILE A 162 11.88 -19.40 1.15
N THR A 163 11.75 -20.13 0.05
CA THR A 163 12.81 -20.99 -0.48
C THR A 163 13.66 -20.21 -1.47
N LEU A 164 14.98 -20.23 -1.29
CA LEU A 164 15.92 -19.54 -2.16
C LEU A 164 17.05 -20.48 -2.58
N GLU A 165 17.28 -20.61 -3.89
CA GLU A 165 18.49 -21.21 -4.44
C GLU A 165 19.61 -20.17 -4.62
N SER A 166 20.85 -20.63 -4.86
CA SER A 166 22.02 -19.74 -5.00
C SER A 166 21.89 -18.73 -6.15
N GLY A 167 21.09 -19.05 -7.17
CA GLY A 167 20.81 -18.21 -8.33
C GLY A 167 19.85 -17.04 -8.06
N CYS A 168 19.07 -17.07 -6.96
CA CYS A 168 18.13 -16.00 -6.64
C CYS A 168 18.87 -14.67 -6.42
N VAL A 169 18.50 -13.65 -7.20
CA VAL A 169 19.07 -12.30 -7.10
C VAL A 169 18.30 -11.46 -6.09
N LEU A 170 18.77 -10.24 -5.81
CA LEU A 170 18.10 -9.34 -4.85
C LEU A 170 16.61 -9.17 -5.20
N GLY A 171 16.28 -8.91 -6.47
CA GLY A 171 14.91 -8.78 -6.94
C GLY A 171 14.06 -10.03 -6.74
N SER A 172 14.65 -11.23 -6.88
CA SER A 172 13.96 -12.49 -6.58
C SER A 172 13.55 -12.53 -5.11
N VAL A 173 14.45 -12.15 -4.19
CA VAL A 173 14.11 -12.14 -2.76
C VAL A 173 13.05 -11.09 -2.42
N ILE A 174 13.09 -9.91 -3.07
CA ILE A 174 12.03 -8.89 -2.93
C ILE A 174 10.68 -9.44 -3.41
N HIS A 175 10.67 -10.15 -4.54
CA HIS A 175 9.49 -10.81 -5.12
C HIS A 175 8.92 -11.89 -4.20
N GLU A 176 9.76 -12.78 -3.63
CA GLU A 176 9.30 -13.82 -2.71
C GLU A 176 8.71 -13.27 -1.41
N ILE A 177 9.27 -12.16 -0.91
CA ILE A 177 8.66 -11.43 0.21
C ILE A 177 7.30 -10.85 -0.22
N GLY A 178 7.18 -10.38 -1.47
CA GLY A 178 5.92 -9.96 -2.10
C GLY A 178 4.82 -11.02 -1.99
N HIS A 179 5.13 -12.25 -2.38
CA HIS A 179 4.22 -13.38 -2.18
C HIS A 179 3.89 -13.58 -0.70
N ALA A 180 4.89 -13.60 0.19
CA ALA A 180 4.64 -13.78 1.63
C ALA A 180 3.74 -12.68 2.22
N VAL A 181 3.75 -11.46 1.66
CA VAL A 181 2.84 -10.38 2.05
C VAL A 181 1.50 -10.37 1.31
N ALA A 182 1.17 -11.44 0.59
CA ALA A 182 -0.09 -11.67 -0.12
C ALA A 182 -0.23 -11.01 -1.51
N LEU A 183 0.88 -10.73 -2.21
CA LEU A 183 0.84 -10.36 -3.62
C LEU A 183 0.86 -11.60 -4.52
N TRP A 184 -0.06 -11.65 -5.49
CA TRP A 184 -0.03 -12.60 -6.61
C TRP A 184 0.71 -12.00 -7.80
N HIS A 185 0.87 -12.78 -8.86
CA HIS A 185 1.49 -12.27 -10.08
C HIS A 185 0.60 -11.30 -10.86
N GLU A 186 1.19 -10.21 -11.35
CA GLU A 186 0.47 -9.19 -12.11
C GLU A 186 -0.13 -9.75 -13.42
N GLN A 187 0.58 -10.65 -14.14
CA GLN A 187 0.07 -11.22 -15.40
C GLN A 187 -1.09 -12.20 -15.22
N SER A 188 -1.42 -12.54 -13.97
CA SER A 188 -2.52 -13.44 -13.61
C SER A 188 -3.83 -12.68 -13.31
N ARG A 189 -3.82 -11.34 -13.28
CA ARG A 189 -5.02 -10.51 -13.04
C ARG A 189 -6.21 -10.84 -13.94
N GLU A 190 -7.41 -10.56 -13.45
CA GLU A 190 -8.67 -10.79 -14.17
C GLU A 190 -8.78 -9.90 -15.42
N ASP A 191 -8.24 -8.67 -15.33
CA ASP A 191 -8.24 -7.70 -16.41
C ASP A 191 -7.04 -7.81 -17.37
N ARG A 192 -6.09 -8.75 -17.13
CA ARG A 192 -4.79 -8.76 -17.84
C ARG A 192 -4.90 -8.81 -19.36
N ASN A 193 -5.93 -9.41 -19.94
CA ASN A 193 -6.10 -9.50 -21.41
C ASN A 193 -6.32 -8.13 -22.07
N SER A 194 -6.65 -7.08 -21.31
CA SER A 194 -6.69 -5.69 -21.80
C SER A 194 -5.30 -5.05 -21.89
N TRP A 195 -4.28 -5.65 -21.27
CA TRP A 195 -2.95 -5.08 -21.08
C TRP A 195 -1.85 -5.93 -21.71
N VAL A 196 -1.94 -7.25 -21.64
CA VAL A 196 -0.98 -8.18 -22.23
C VAL A 196 -1.66 -9.26 -23.05
N LYS A 197 -0.97 -9.69 -24.11
CA LYS A 197 -1.30 -10.86 -24.90
C LYS A 197 -0.40 -12.02 -24.48
N ILE A 198 -1.01 -13.18 -24.23
CA ILE A 198 -0.28 -14.43 -24.01
C ILE A 198 -0.15 -15.19 -25.33
N ASN A 199 1.09 -15.41 -25.76
CA ASN A 199 1.42 -16.19 -26.96
C ASN A 199 1.56 -17.67 -26.59
N THR A 200 0.44 -18.37 -26.47
CA THR A 200 0.41 -19.78 -26.02
C THR A 200 1.26 -20.73 -26.85
N ALA A 201 1.39 -20.47 -28.16
CA ALA A 201 2.25 -21.25 -29.06
C ALA A 201 3.76 -21.17 -28.73
N ASN A 202 4.18 -20.15 -27.98
CA ASN A 202 5.57 -19.95 -27.58
C ASN A 202 5.87 -20.53 -26.19
N ILE A 203 4.86 -21.05 -25.49
CA ILE A 203 5.01 -21.60 -24.13
C ILE A 203 5.52 -23.05 -24.22
N GLN A 204 6.43 -23.43 -23.32
CA GLN A 204 6.84 -24.83 -23.17
C GLN A 204 5.64 -25.73 -22.87
N ALA A 205 5.58 -26.88 -23.54
CA ALA A 205 4.50 -27.84 -23.35
C ALA A 205 4.33 -28.22 -21.86
N GLY A 206 3.10 -28.10 -21.35
CA GLY A 206 2.76 -28.38 -19.95
C GLY A 206 2.90 -27.19 -19.00
N LYS A 207 3.38 -26.03 -19.46
CA LYS A 207 3.53 -24.80 -18.66
C LYS A 207 2.44 -23.77 -18.88
N GLU A 208 1.46 -24.06 -19.72
CA GLU A 208 0.38 -23.15 -20.10
C GLU A 208 -0.45 -22.73 -18.87
N HIS A 209 -0.55 -23.61 -17.87
CA HIS A 209 -1.27 -23.35 -16.63
C HIS A 209 -0.71 -22.19 -15.79
N ASN A 210 0.58 -21.84 -15.96
CA ASN A 210 1.21 -20.71 -15.28
C ASN A 210 0.74 -19.34 -15.80
N PHE A 211 -0.09 -19.32 -16.86
CA PHE A 211 -0.62 -18.10 -17.48
C PHE A 211 -2.14 -17.98 -17.34
N ASN A 212 -2.77 -18.85 -16.55
CA ASN A 212 -4.20 -18.77 -16.29
C ASN A 212 -4.52 -17.52 -15.45
N GLN A 213 -5.63 -16.85 -15.74
CA GLN A 213 -6.08 -15.68 -14.97
C GLN A 213 -6.79 -16.11 -13.67
N GLN A 214 -6.71 -15.30 -12.62
CA GLN A 214 -7.33 -15.51 -11.32
C GLN A 214 -8.71 -14.84 -11.22
N ILE A 215 -9.67 -15.35 -11.99
CA ILE A 215 -11.02 -14.77 -12.23
C ILE A 215 -12.00 -14.86 -11.02
N THR A 216 -11.58 -15.43 -9.88
CA THR A 216 -12.51 -15.75 -8.78
C THR A 216 -11.98 -15.47 -7.37
N ASP A 217 -10.73 -15.06 -7.25
CA ASP A 217 -9.95 -15.17 -6.01
C ASP A 217 -8.86 -14.09 -5.86
N GLY A 218 -8.65 -13.25 -6.86
CA GLY A 218 -7.79 -12.08 -6.79
C GLY A 218 -8.62 -10.79 -6.84
N ASP A 219 -8.46 -9.91 -5.85
CA ASP A 219 -8.97 -8.54 -5.94
C ASP A 219 -7.98 -7.70 -6.78
N ASP A 220 -8.39 -7.32 -7.99
CA ASP A 220 -7.63 -6.40 -8.83
C ASP A 220 -7.54 -5.02 -8.15
N HIS A 221 -6.36 -4.67 -7.64
CA HIS A 221 -6.12 -3.39 -6.99
C HIS A 221 -5.49 -2.38 -7.96
N GLY A 222 -6.21 -1.28 -8.21
CA GLY A 222 -5.75 -0.19 -9.07
C GLY A 222 -5.54 -0.62 -10.54
N PRO A 223 -4.97 0.27 -11.38
CA PRO A 223 -4.71 -0.06 -12.77
C PRO A 223 -3.52 -1.03 -12.92
N TYR A 224 -3.48 -1.80 -14.01
CA TYR A 224 -2.43 -2.78 -14.30
C TYR A 224 -1.03 -2.19 -14.34
N ASP A 225 -0.06 -2.87 -13.71
CA ASP A 225 1.32 -2.41 -13.56
C ASP A 225 2.35 -3.28 -14.31
N TYR A 226 2.70 -2.87 -15.53
CA TYR A 226 3.79 -3.51 -16.28
C TYR A 226 5.14 -3.52 -15.53
N GLY A 227 5.37 -2.52 -14.68
CA GLY A 227 6.61 -2.36 -13.92
C GLY A 227 6.66 -3.15 -12.61
N SER A 228 5.59 -3.87 -12.26
CA SER A 228 5.50 -4.61 -11.00
C SER A 228 6.64 -5.62 -10.87
N ILE A 229 7.21 -5.73 -9.65
CA ILE A 229 8.15 -6.80 -9.31
C ILE A 229 7.48 -8.18 -9.44
N MET A 230 6.14 -8.23 -9.36
CA MET A 230 5.33 -9.42 -9.47
C MET A 230 4.98 -9.78 -10.93
N HIS A 231 5.35 -8.96 -11.91
CA HIS A 231 5.09 -9.26 -13.32
C HIS A 231 6.13 -10.24 -13.88
N TYR A 232 5.70 -11.20 -14.69
CA TYR A 232 6.60 -12.04 -15.49
C TYR A 232 7.35 -11.25 -16.57
N GLY A 233 8.55 -11.72 -16.93
CA GLY A 233 9.26 -11.23 -18.11
C GLY A 233 8.65 -11.74 -19.43
N ARG A 234 9.03 -11.09 -20.54
CA ARG A 234 8.52 -11.41 -21.89
C ARG A 234 8.73 -12.88 -22.29
N THR A 235 9.82 -13.51 -21.85
CA THR A 235 10.23 -14.87 -22.25
C THR A 235 9.99 -15.92 -21.15
N ALA A 236 9.21 -15.60 -20.11
CA ALA A 236 8.89 -16.55 -19.05
C ALA A 236 8.30 -17.84 -19.63
N PHE A 237 8.83 -19.01 -19.27
CA PHE A 237 8.42 -20.32 -19.80
C PHE A 237 8.43 -20.44 -21.33
N SER A 238 9.24 -19.64 -22.02
CA SER A 238 9.39 -19.71 -23.48
C SER A 238 10.01 -21.05 -23.90
N ILE A 239 9.52 -21.61 -25.01
CA ILE A 239 9.96 -22.89 -25.57
C ILE A 239 11.44 -22.91 -25.97
N ASP A 240 11.99 -21.75 -26.36
CA ASP A 240 13.39 -21.57 -26.77
C ASP A 240 14.13 -20.53 -25.91
N GLY A 241 13.45 -19.91 -24.94
CA GLY A 241 13.99 -18.85 -24.09
C GLY A 241 14.11 -17.48 -24.79
N ILE A 242 13.73 -17.38 -26.07
CA ILE A 242 13.91 -16.19 -26.92
C ILE A 242 12.56 -15.63 -27.33
N LEU A 243 11.62 -16.48 -27.76
CA LEU A 243 10.30 -16.08 -28.20
C LEU A 243 9.48 -15.53 -27.04
N PRO A 244 8.77 -14.40 -27.21
CA PRO A 244 7.96 -13.83 -26.15
C PRO A 244 6.71 -14.67 -25.92
N THR A 245 6.50 -15.12 -24.68
CA THR A 245 5.25 -15.69 -24.19
C THR A 245 4.27 -14.61 -23.75
N ILE A 246 4.77 -13.43 -23.37
CA ILE A 246 3.96 -12.27 -22.96
C ILE A 246 4.34 -11.04 -23.79
N GLU A 247 3.35 -10.40 -24.39
CA GLU A 247 3.49 -9.14 -25.13
C GLU A 247 2.56 -8.06 -24.56
N PRO A 248 3.09 -6.92 -24.08
CA PRO A 248 2.27 -5.76 -23.78
C PRO A 248 1.49 -5.28 -24.99
N ILE A 249 0.24 -4.88 -24.77
CA ILE A 249 -0.66 -4.33 -25.77
C ILE A 249 -0.47 -2.81 -25.85
N ASN A 250 -0.48 -2.12 -24.70
CA ASN A 250 -0.40 -0.64 -24.64
C ASN A 250 0.34 -0.10 -23.40
N PRO A 251 1.48 0.60 -23.56
CA PRO A 251 2.27 0.70 -24.79
C PRO A 251 2.91 -0.67 -25.10
N SER A 252 2.93 -1.08 -26.36
CA SER A 252 3.54 -2.37 -26.77
C SER A 252 5.04 -2.48 -26.42
N THR A 253 5.67 -1.32 -26.22
CA THR A 253 7.06 -1.16 -25.77
C THR A 253 7.24 -1.16 -24.26
N ALA A 254 6.18 -1.39 -23.48
CA ALA A 254 6.29 -1.48 -22.02
C ALA A 254 7.34 -2.52 -21.62
N THR A 255 8.12 -2.18 -20.60
CA THR A 255 9.07 -3.10 -19.98
C THR A 255 8.34 -3.90 -18.92
N ILE A 256 8.44 -5.22 -19.00
CA ILE A 256 7.85 -6.16 -18.03
C ILE A 256 8.92 -7.11 -17.51
N GLY A 257 8.73 -7.62 -16.28
CA GLY A 257 9.64 -8.58 -15.66
C GLY A 257 10.89 -7.99 -15.03
N GLN A 258 10.85 -6.71 -14.62
CA GLN A 258 11.95 -6.12 -13.88
C GLN A 258 12.15 -6.84 -12.53
N ARG A 259 13.41 -6.91 -12.07
CA ARG A 259 13.83 -7.54 -10.81
C ARG A 259 14.78 -6.64 -10.03
N THR A 260 14.46 -5.35 -10.01
CA THR A 260 15.29 -4.32 -9.39
C THR A 260 14.71 -3.87 -8.06
N ALA A 261 13.43 -3.52 -8.02
CA ALA A 261 12.77 -2.93 -6.86
C ALA A 261 11.25 -3.06 -6.96
N LEU A 262 10.54 -2.90 -5.84
CA LEU A 262 9.10 -2.65 -5.85
C LEU A 262 8.78 -1.43 -6.74
N SER A 263 7.75 -1.55 -7.57
CA SER A 263 7.17 -0.41 -8.27
C SER A 263 6.40 0.48 -7.29
N SER A 264 6.00 1.68 -7.72
CA SER A 264 5.09 2.51 -6.91
C SER A 264 3.75 1.82 -6.66
N ARG A 265 3.25 1.02 -7.62
CA ARG A 265 1.96 0.34 -7.49
C ARG A 265 2.05 -0.93 -6.65
N ASP A 266 3.20 -1.61 -6.61
CA ASP A 266 3.46 -2.67 -5.64
C ASP A 266 3.34 -2.11 -4.22
N ILE A 267 3.97 -0.95 -3.97
CA ILE A 267 3.92 -0.24 -2.68
C ILE A 267 2.48 0.17 -2.37
N ASP A 268 1.80 0.86 -3.30
CA ASP A 268 0.43 1.32 -3.08
C ASP A 268 -0.53 0.16 -2.83
N THR A 269 -0.39 -0.95 -3.56
CA THR A 269 -1.20 -2.15 -3.36
C THR A 269 -0.99 -2.71 -1.97
N VAL A 270 0.26 -2.84 -1.52
CA VAL A 270 0.58 -3.31 -0.16
C VAL A 270 -0.01 -2.37 0.90
N GLU A 271 0.18 -1.06 0.74
CA GLU A 271 -0.39 -0.07 1.64
C GLU A 271 -1.92 -0.10 1.64
N ASN A 272 -2.56 -0.39 0.51
CA ASN A 272 -4.00 -0.52 0.42
C ASN A 272 -4.51 -1.79 1.10
N ILE A 273 -3.89 -2.95 0.84
CA ILE A 273 -4.34 -4.22 1.42
C ILE A 273 -4.01 -4.34 2.91
N TYR A 274 -2.92 -3.75 3.39
CA TYR A 274 -2.60 -3.70 4.83
C TYR A 274 -3.17 -2.48 5.56
N GLY A 275 -3.66 -1.49 4.81
CA GLY A 275 -4.10 -0.20 5.30
C GLY A 275 -2.91 0.75 5.55
N LYS A 276 -2.94 1.89 4.86
CA LYS A 276 -1.96 2.96 5.02
C LYS A 276 -2.09 3.54 6.43
N SER A 277 -0.96 3.75 7.11
CA SER A 277 -0.97 4.52 8.35
C SER A 277 -1.28 5.97 8.04
N GLN A 278 -2.33 6.52 8.63
CA GLN A 278 -2.75 7.89 8.36
C GLN A 278 -3.22 8.58 9.64
N ASN A 279 -3.17 9.91 9.62
CA ASN A 279 -3.89 10.68 10.62
C ASN A 279 -5.38 10.62 10.29
N ILE A 280 -6.21 10.45 11.32
CA ILE A 280 -7.66 10.62 11.23
C ILE A 280 -7.99 11.95 11.89
N LEU A 281 -8.52 12.89 11.12
CA LEU A 281 -8.74 14.26 11.57
C LEU A 281 -10.21 14.46 11.86
N ILE A 282 -10.54 15.10 12.98
CA ILE A 282 -11.88 15.65 13.20
C ILE A 282 -12.01 16.98 12.43
N SER A 283 -13.23 17.47 12.22
CA SER A 283 -13.55 18.72 11.53
C SER A 283 -12.78 19.95 12.01
N SER A 284 -12.32 19.99 13.26
CA SER A 284 -11.48 21.08 13.79
C SER A 284 -10.02 21.03 13.31
N GLY A 285 -9.65 20.01 12.53
CA GLY A 285 -8.29 19.78 12.03
C GLY A 285 -7.37 19.06 13.02
N LYS A 286 -7.88 18.66 14.19
CA LYS A 286 -7.14 17.86 15.17
C LYS A 286 -7.15 16.38 14.84
N CYS A 287 -6.11 15.68 15.24
CA CYS A 287 -5.92 14.26 15.00
C CYS A 287 -6.52 13.41 16.13
N LEU A 288 -7.11 12.26 15.76
CA LEU A 288 -7.42 11.17 16.66
C LEU A 288 -6.11 10.67 17.28
N ASP A 289 -6.01 10.75 18.59
CA ASP A 289 -4.77 10.65 19.34
C ASP A 289 -4.95 9.69 20.51
N ILE A 290 -3.89 8.95 20.82
CA ILE A 290 -3.78 8.17 22.05
C ILE A 290 -2.92 8.97 23.00
N HIS A 291 -3.40 9.18 24.23
CA HIS A 291 -2.62 9.85 25.27
C HIS A 291 -1.21 9.22 25.39
N SER A 292 -0.16 10.04 25.31
CA SER A 292 1.20 9.57 25.03
C SER A 292 1.70 8.51 26.01
N ALA A 293 1.39 8.64 27.30
CA ALA A 293 1.79 7.66 28.30
C ALA A 293 1.11 6.30 28.09
N ASP A 294 -0.15 6.29 27.65
CA ASP A 294 -0.89 5.06 27.38
C ASP A 294 -0.40 4.41 26.08
N ALA A 295 -0.07 5.22 25.08
CA ALA A 295 0.49 4.75 23.81
C ALA A 295 1.87 4.10 24.01
N ILE A 296 2.78 4.76 24.72
CA ILE A 296 4.14 4.27 24.98
C ILE A 296 4.11 2.95 25.75
N ASN A 297 3.25 2.86 26.77
CA ASN A 297 3.16 1.68 27.63
C ASN A 297 2.16 0.63 27.12
N LYS A 298 1.56 0.83 25.94
CA LYS A 298 0.61 -0.09 25.29
C LYS A 298 -0.54 -0.53 26.21
N VAL A 299 -1.07 0.40 26.99
CA VAL A 299 -2.04 0.12 28.07
C VAL A 299 -3.42 -0.20 27.50
N ASN A 300 -3.91 -1.43 27.73
CA ASN A 300 -5.31 -1.78 27.50
C ASN A 300 -6.24 -0.87 28.33
N GLY A 301 -7.21 -0.25 27.67
CA GLY A 301 -8.11 0.73 28.27
C GLY A 301 -7.58 2.16 28.26
N GLY A 302 -6.42 2.38 27.63
CA GLY A 302 -5.77 3.69 27.48
C GLY A 302 -6.66 4.72 26.79
N ARG A 303 -6.43 5.99 27.13
CA ARG A 303 -7.29 7.11 26.74
C ARG A 303 -7.12 7.47 25.27
N ILE A 304 -8.25 7.50 24.56
CA ILE A 304 -8.38 8.11 23.24
C ILE A 304 -8.84 9.56 23.40
N GLN A 305 -8.21 10.46 22.66
CA GLN A 305 -8.44 11.90 22.69
C GLN A 305 -8.26 12.51 21.31
N THR A 306 -8.41 13.83 21.19
CA THR A 306 -7.89 14.57 20.03
C THR A 306 -6.73 15.47 20.42
N TRP A 307 -5.76 15.63 19.54
CA TRP A 307 -4.62 16.52 19.72
C TRP A 307 -4.25 17.19 18.40
N ASP A 308 -3.47 18.26 18.43
CA ASP A 308 -2.87 18.82 17.23
C ASP A 308 -2.11 17.74 16.45
N CYS A 309 -2.18 17.79 15.12
CA CYS A 309 -1.54 16.80 14.26
C CYS A 309 -0.02 17.03 14.22
N LEU A 310 0.70 16.30 15.06
CA LEU A 310 2.16 16.31 15.18
C LEU A 310 2.82 15.18 14.38
N ASN A 311 2.02 14.33 13.72
CA ASN A 311 2.46 13.10 13.05
C ASN A 311 3.21 12.14 13.98
N GLY A 312 2.91 12.19 15.28
CA GLY A 312 3.44 11.23 16.26
C GLY A 312 2.88 9.83 16.01
N THR A 313 3.60 8.79 16.42
CA THR A 313 3.15 7.39 16.27
C THR A 313 1.83 7.10 17.01
N ASN A 314 1.50 7.89 18.04
CA ASN A 314 0.25 7.82 18.78
C ASN A 314 -0.95 8.47 18.06
N GLN A 315 -0.75 9.07 16.89
CA GLN A 315 -1.78 9.71 16.05
C GLN A 315 -2.00 8.99 14.71
N GLN A 316 -1.18 7.97 14.48
CA GLN A 316 -1.16 7.18 13.27
C GLN A 316 -2.09 5.98 13.41
N TRP A 317 -3.11 5.94 12.56
CA TRP A 317 -4.13 4.90 12.53
C TRP A 317 -4.21 4.24 11.16
N ILE A 318 -4.57 2.97 11.17
CA ILE A 318 -4.76 2.16 9.99
C ILE A 318 -6.21 1.71 10.00
N LEU A 319 -6.98 2.12 9.00
CA LEU A 319 -8.28 1.50 8.75
C LEU A 319 -8.06 0.25 7.91
N THR A 320 -8.19 -0.91 8.52
CA THR A 320 -8.02 -2.20 7.83
C THR A 320 -9.29 -2.54 7.04
N ALA A 321 -9.17 -3.39 6.02
CA ALA A 321 -10.31 -3.79 5.19
C ALA A 321 -11.41 -4.54 5.97
N ASP A 322 -11.03 -5.25 7.03
CA ASP A 322 -11.95 -5.90 7.98
C ASP A 322 -12.50 -4.96 9.06
N GLY A 323 -12.25 -3.65 8.93
CA GLY A 323 -12.90 -2.60 9.72
C GLY A 323 -12.25 -2.34 11.08
N TYR A 324 -10.99 -2.70 11.31
CA TYR A 324 -10.29 -2.26 12.51
C TYR A 324 -9.65 -0.89 12.29
N LEU A 325 -9.57 -0.10 13.35
CA LEU A 325 -8.69 1.06 13.43
C LEU A 325 -7.50 0.70 14.31
N VAL A 326 -6.38 0.36 13.70
CA VAL A 326 -5.19 -0.16 14.38
C VAL A 326 -4.14 0.95 14.48
N ASN A 327 -3.59 1.16 15.67
CA ASN A 327 -2.50 2.10 15.88
C ASN A 327 -1.13 1.49 15.53
N GLN A 328 -0.08 2.31 15.52
CA GLN A 328 1.29 1.86 15.21
C GLN A 328 1.87 0.82 16.18
N ASN A 329 1.27 0.65 17.37
CA ASN A 329 1.66 -0.37 18.33
C ASN A 329 0.90 -1.69 18.16
N GLY A 330 -0.01 -1.78 17.18
CA GLY A 330 -0.83 -2.96 16.92
C GLY A 330 -2.03 -3.12 17.87
N LEU A 331 -2.46 -2.05 18.53
CA LEU A 331 -3.68 -2.03 19.35
C LEU A 331 -4.83 -1.39 18.56
N CYS A 332 -6.04 -1.85 18.83
CA CYS A 332 -7.26 -1.45 18.14
C CYS A 332 -7.99 -0.32 18.89
N LEU A 333 -8.66 0.55 18.13
CA LEU A 333 -9.69 1.44 18.66
C LEU A 333 -10.90 0.60 19.08
N ASP A 334 -11.25 0.69 20.36
CA ASP A 334 -12.18 -0.21 21.03
C ASP A 334 -13.26 0.61 21.74
N VAL A 335 -14.51 0.22 21.57
CA VAL A 335 -15.60 0.72 22.42
C VAL A 335 -15.70 -0.17 23.64
N HIS A 336 -15.60 0.39 24.85
CA HIS A 336 -15.73 -0.35 26.10
C HIS A 336 -16.97 -1.26 26.07
N THR A 337 -16.78 -2.58 26.23
CA THR A 337 -17.81 -3.59 25.91
C THR A 337 -19.16 -3.37 26.59
N PRO A 338 -19.26 -3.03 27.90
CA PRO A 338 -20.52 -2.65 28.53
C PRO A 338 -21.23 -1.48 27.83
N ASP A 339 -20.48 -0.43 27.47
CA ASP A 339 -21.01 0.78 26.85
C ASP A 339 -21.45 0.51 25.41
N TYR A 340 -20.70 -0.33 24.68
CA TYR A 340 -21.03 -0.81 23.34
C TYR A 340 -22.36 -1.56 23.34
N ASN A 341 -22.52 -2.53 24.24
CA ASN A 341 -23.70 -3.39 24.33
C ASN A 341 -24.95 -2.58 24.72
N ALA A 342 -24.80 -1.63 25.64
CA ALA A 342 -25.89 -0.78 26.10
C ALA A 342 -26.15 0.45 25.20
N LYS A 343 -25.35 0.64 24.14
CA LYS A 343 -25.40 1.80 23.22
C LYS A 343 -25.41 3.15 23.95
N ILE A 344 -24.54 3.30 24.95
CA ILE A 344 -24.51 4.48 25.82
C ILE A 344 -24.04 5.71 25.04
N ASN A 345 -24.80 6.81 25.12
CA ASN A 345 -24.33 8.12 24.67
C ASN A 345 -23.29 8.67 25.65
N GLY A 346 -22.12 9.04 25.14
CA GLY A 346 -20.94 9.37 25.92
C GLY A 346 -20.10 8.16 26.31
N GLY A 347 -20.43 6.98 25.77
CA GLY A 347 -19.74 5.71 26.03
C GLY A 347 -18.24 5.79 25.75
N LYS A 348 -17.46 5.08 26.55
CA LYS A 348 -16.00 5.12 26.53
C LYS A 348 -15.44 4.48 25.25
N VAL A 349 -14.58 5.23 24.58
CA VAL A 349 -13.68 4.73 23.53
C VAL A 349 -12.26 4.67 24.10
N GLN A 350 -11.55 3.59 23.81
CA GLN A 350 -10.26 3.25 24.40
C GLN A 350 -9.36 2.54 23.38
N GLN A 351 -8.06 2.44 23.66
CA GLN A 351 -7.23 1.47 22.95
C GLN A 351 -7.31 0.10 23.65
N TRP A 352 -7.28 -0.99 22.88
CA TRP A 352 -7.24 -2.35 23.43
C TRP A 352 -6.53 -3.31 22.48
N ALA A 353 -6.01 -4.42 23.00
CA ALA A 353 -5.47 -5.50 22.17
C ALA A 353 -6.51 -5.95 21.12
N CYS A 354 -6.09 -6.00 19.86
CA CYS A 354 -6.94 -6.51 18.79
C CYS A 354 -7.28 -7.99 19.07
N ASN A 355 -8.55 -8.31 19.26
CA ASN A 355 -8.98 -9.61 19.79
C ASN A 355 -10.11 -10.27 19.00
N GLY A 356 -10.45 -9.75 17.81
CA GLY A 356 -11.54 -10.28 17.00
C GLY A 356 -12.90 -9.66 17.30
N ALA A 357 -13.09 -8.98 18.43
CA ALA A 357 -14.40 -8.59 18.91
C ALA A 357 -15.09 -7.51 18.07
N ILE A 358 -16.44 -7.58 18.04
CA ILE A 358 -17.27 -6.73 17.19
C ILE A 358 -17.28 -5.25 17.63
N ASN A 359 -16.98 -4.98 18.91
CA ASN A 359 -16.83 -3.63 19.46
C ASN A 359 -15.54 -2.90 19.01
N GLN A 360 -14.70 -3.57 18.22
CA GLN A 360 -13.50 -3.02 17.59
C GLN A 360 -13.69 -2.76 16.08
N ARG A 361 -14.91 -2.94 15.57
CA ARG A 361 -15.24 -2.75 14.14
C ARG A 361 -15.81 -1.37 13.85
N TRP A 362 -15.27 -0.77 12.82
CA TRP A 362 -15.49 0.60 12.37
C TRP A 362 -15.67 0.65 10.85
N SER A 363 -16.50 1.57 10.40
CA SER A 363 -16.65 1.94 8.99
C SER A 363 -16.71 3.44 8.86
N ILE A 364 -16.01 4.04 7.89
CA ILE A 364 -16.15 5.46 7.56
C ILE A 364 -17.06 5.60 6.33
N ASN A 365 -18.03 6.50 6.38
CA ASN A 365 -18.87 6.81 5.22
C ASN A 365 -18.36 8.05 4.46
N GLN A 366 -18.94 8.31 3.28
CA GLN A 366 -18.59 9.46 2.43
C GLN A 366 -18.77 10.82 3.13
N ASN A 367 -19.62 10.89 4.16
CA ASN A 367 -19.84 12.09 4.97
C ASN A 367 -18.86 12.22 6.14
N GLY A 368 -17.85 11.35 6.23
CA GLY A 368 -16.83 11.38 7.27
C GLY A 368 -17.25 10.79 8.61
N GLN A 369 -18.41 10.12 8.72
CA GLN A 369 -18.81 9.52 9.98
C GLN A 369 -18.11 8.18 10.19
N LEU A 370 -17.31 8.08 11.23
CA LEU A 370 -16.75 6.82 11.74
C LEU A 370 -17.79 6.11 12.61
N LYS A 371 -18.45 5.09 12.05
CA LYS A 371 -19.49 4.31 12.71
C LYS A 371 -18.91 3.03 13.30
N SER A 372 -19.22 2.77 14.57
CA SER A 372 -19.00 1.46 15.19
C SER A 372 -20.06 0.46 14.73
N ALA A 373 -19.76 -0.84 14.78
CA ALA A 373 -20.69 -1.90 14.37
C ALA A 373 -22.04 -1.93 15.13
N ASN A 374 -22.16 -1.26 16.29
CA ASN A 374 -23.46 -1.12 16.96
C ASN A 374 -24.35 0.01 16.38
N GLY A 375 -23.85 0.75 15.40
CA GLY A 375 -24.53 1.85 14.70
C GLY A 375 -24.30 3.25 15.28
N GLN A 376 -23.58 3.39 16.39
CA GLN A 376 -23.19 4.70 16.95
C GLN A 376 -21.95 5.26 16.25
N CYS A 377 -21.79 6.58 16.30
CA CYS A 377 -20.69 7.31 15.70
C CYS A 377 -19.61 7.67 16.72
N LEU A 378 -18.35 7.70 16.26
CA LEU A 378 -17.23 8.30 16.97
C LEU A 378 -17.44 9.81 17.03
N ASP A 379 -17.41 10.36 18.24
CA ASP A 379 -17.80 11.72 18.55
C ASP A 379 -16.76 12.39 19.43
N VAL A 380 -16.49 13.67 19.19
CA VAL A 380 -15.70 14.50 20.10
C VAL A 380 -16.64 15.33 20.96
N HIS A 381 -16.48 15.24 22.28
CA HIS A 381 -17.30 16.00 23.23
C HIS A 381 -17.34 17.50 22.88
N SER A 382 -18.53 18.00 22.51
CA SER A 382 -18.68 19.30 21.83
C SER A 382 -18.02 20.50 22.52
N PRO A 383 -18.10 20.67 23.86
CA PRO A 383 -17.41 21.76 24.54
C PRO A 383 -15.89 21.79 24.32
N ASP A 384 -15.30 20.64 23.99
CA ASP A 384 -13.86 20.45 23.91
C ASP A 384 -13.33 20.30 22.47
N LEU A 385 -14.18 20.45 21.44
CA LEU A 385 -13.84 20.14 20.03
C LEU A 385 -12.54 20.78 19.53
N ASN A 386 -12.19 21.97 20.05
CA ASN A 386 -11.00 22.73 19.66
C ASN A 386 -9.85 22.60 20.66
N ASN A 387 -10.00 21.81 21.73
CA ASN A 387 -9.01 21.66 22.79
C ASN A 387 -8.12 20.44 22.53
N ASN A 388 -6.85 20.53 22.93
CA ASN A 388 -5.98 19.37 23.02
C ASN A 388 -6.40 18.52 24.22
N GLY A 389 -6.47 17.20 24.02
CA GLY A 389 -6.96 16.26 25.03
C GLY A 389 -8.48 16.11 25.09
N ALA A 390 -9.22 16.64 24.11
CA ALA A 390 -10.67 16.52 24.07
C ALA A 390 -11.10 15.05 24.14
N LYS A 391 -12.17 14.78 24.90
CA LYS A 391 -12.69 13.41 25.07
C LYS A 391 -13.31 12.93 23.75
N VAL A 392 -12.86 11.77 23.28
CA VAL A 392 -13.49 11.00 22.22
C VAL A 392 -14.43 9.96 22.84
N GLN A 393 -15.62 9.82 22.29
CA GLN A 393 -16.72 9.03 22.88
C GLN A 393 -17.64 8.46 21.81
N MET A 394 -18.57 7.58 22.22
CA MET A 394 -19.66 7.11 21.37
C MET A 394 -20.89 8.00 21.50
N TRP A 395 -21.55 8.30 20.38
CA TRP A 395 -22.81 9.03 20.37
C TRP A 395 -23.74 8.57 19.24
N VAL A 396 -25.04 8.83 19.36
CA VAL A 396 -25.97 8.66 18.23
C VAL A 396 -25.49 9.52 17.05
N CYS A 397 -25.47 8.94 15.85
CA CYS A 397 -25.05 9.65 14.66
C CYS A 397 -25.99 10.83 14.35
N ASN A 398 -25.47 12.05 14.26
CA ASN A 398 -26.27 13.28 14.08
C ASN A 398 -25.68 14.27 13.06
N SER A 399 -24.74 13.83 12.21
CA SER A 399 -24.13 14.59 11.10
C SER A 399 -23.52 15.94 11.50
N THR A 400 -23.23 16.14 12.79
CA THR A 400 -22.60 17.34 13.27
C THR A 400 -21.08 17.29 13.06
N VAL A 401 -20.44 18.44 13.17
CA VAL A 401 -18.98 18.59 13.01
C VAL A 401 -18.19 17.75 14.02
N GLN A 402 -18.76 17.47 15.21
CA GLN A 402 -18.17 16.60 16.24
C GLN A 402 -18.02 15.13 15.79
N GLN A 403 -18.66 14.75 14.67
CA GLN A 403 -18.65 13.41 14.11
C GLN A 403 -18.14 13.38 12.67
N THR A 404 -17.64 14.52 12.16
CA THR A 404 -17.10 14.61 10.80
C THR A 404 -15.61 14.38 10.86
N TRP A 405 -15.20 13.16 10.50
CA TRP A 405 -13.82 12.73 10.42
C TRP A 405 -13.36 12.65 8.96
N SER A 406 -12.08 12.90 8.73
CA SER A 406 -11.43 12.70 7.44
C SER A 406 -10.14 11.93 7.64
N VAL A 407 -9.85 10.99 6.75
CA VAL A 407 -8.54 10.35 6.71
C VAL A 407 -7.63 11.27 5.89
N GLN A 408 -6.54 11.74 6.48
CA GLN A 408 -5.56 12.52 5.75
C GLN A 408 -4.75 11.61 4.83
N SER A 409 -5.13 11.55 3.55
CA SER A 409 -4.41 10.85 2.49
C SER A 409 -2.95 11.31 2.47
N GLN A 410 -2.08 10.43 2.98
CA GLN A 410 -0.65 10.65 3.05
C GLN A 410 -0.07 10.69 1.64
N ASN A 411 0.75 11.70 1.34
CA ASN A 411 1.67 11.75 0.19
C ASN A 411 1.03 11.35 -1.16
N GLN A 412 0.57 12.34 -1.89
CA GLN A 412 -0.03 12.20 -3.20
C GLN A 412 0.89 12.81 -4.26
N ARG A 413 0.89 12.27 -5.46
CA ARG A 413 1.36 12.99 -6.63
C ARG A 413 0.17 13.67 -7.30
N ILE A 414 0.46 14.78 -7.98
CA ILE A 414 -0.54 15.58 -8.68
C ILE A 414 -0.17 15.48 -10.16
N GLN A 415 -0.74 14.51 -10.84
CA GLN A 415 -0.45 14.18 -12.24
C GLN A 415 -1.34 15.02 -13.17
N ASN A 416 -0.78 15.55 -14.26
CA ASN A 416 -1.60 16.26 -15.23
C ASN A 416 -2.41 15.28 -16.09
N TYR A 417 -3.71 15.55 -16.25
CA TYR A 417 -4.60 14.69 -17.03
C TYR A 417 -4.29 14.70 -18.53
N TRP A 418 -3.98 15.88 -19.09
CA TRP A 418 -3.69 16.05 -20.51
C TRP A 418 -2.29 15.54 -20.86
N LYS A 419 -1.32 15.77 -19.98
CA LYS A 419 0.06 15.27 -20.12
C LYS A 419 0.39 14.24 -19.06
N ARG A 420 0.05 12.98 -19.32
CA ARG A 420 0.16 11.87 -18.36
C ARG A 420 1.56 11.58 -17.84
N ALA A 421 2.63 12.00 -18.52
CA ALA A 421 3.98 11.87 -17.99
C ALA A 421 4.33 12.94 -16.94
N GLU A 422 3.60 14.06 -16.90
CA GLU A 422 3.96 15.21 -16.09
C GLU A 422 3.24 15.24 -14.74
N HIS A 423 4.00 15.64 -13.72
CA HIS A 423 3.53 15.79 -12.35
C HIS A 423 3.97 17.15 -11.79
N LEU A 424 3.13 17.72 -10.93
CA LEU A 424 3.48 18.91 -10.16
C LEU A 424 4.68 18.60 -9.25
N ASN A 425 5.74 19.37 -9.35
CA ASN A 425 6.95 19.18 -8.56
C ASN A 425 7.72 20.49 -8.37
N ILE A 426 8.74 20.46 -7.50
CA ILE A 426 9.61 21.61 -7.24
C ILE A 426 11.11 21.29 -7.38
N GLU A 427 11.47 20.22 -8.11
CA GLU A 427 12.84 19.67 -8.13
C GLU A 427 13.91 20.73 -8.41
N TYR A 428 13.66 21.59 -9.39
CA TYR A 428 14.59 22.65 -9.81
C TYR A 428 14.37 23.97 -9.05
N GLY A 429 13.80 23.89 -7.85
CA GLY A 429 13.57 25.02 -6.93
C GLY A 429 12.29 25.81 -7.20
N ALA A 430 11.93 26.02 -8.47
CA ALA A 430 10.65 26.59 -8.86
C ALA A 430 9.59 25.50 -9.04
N ILE A 431 8.32 25.87 -8.83
CA ILE A 431 7.22 24.96 -9.12
C ILE A 431 7.09 24.72 -10.62
N SER A 432 6.88 23.45 -10.99
CA SER A 432 6.82 23.00 -12.37
C SER A 432 5.83 21.83 -12.53
N SER A 433 5.41 21.60 -13.77
CA SER A 433 4.79 20.35 -14.22
C SER A 433 5.76 19.70 -15.20
N SER A 434 6.34 18.55 -14.83
CA SER A 434 7.32 17.86 -15.68
C SER A 434 7.32 16.37 -15.43
N ALA A 435 7.99 15.61 -16.29
CA ALA A 435 8.36 14.24 -15.97
C ALA A 435 9.18 14.21 -14.68
N ILE A 436 8.98 13.16 -13.90
CA ILE A 436 9.59 12.96 -12.59
C ILE A 436 10.30 11.61 -12.58
N GLN A 437 11.29 11.46 -11.70
CA GLN A 437 11.83 10.15 -11.37
C GLN A 437 11.05 9.55 -10.19
N THR A 438 11.02 8.22 -10.12
CA THR A 438 10.23 7.46 -9.14
C THR A 438 10.44 7.90 -7.69
N TYR A 439 11.64 8.37 -7.34
CA TYR A 439 12.02 8.73 -5.96
C TYR A 439 12.00 10.23 -5.66
N TRP A 440 11.52 11.08 -6.58
CA TRP A 440 11.48 12.52 -6.36
C TRP A 440 10.45 12.89 -5.29
N LEU A 441 10.94 13.14 -4.07
CA LEU A 441 10.15 13.69 -2.97
C LEU A 441 9.60 15.09 -3.30
N SER A 442 10.27 15.81 -4.21
CA SER A 442 9.87 17.13 -4.68
C SER A 442 8.53 17.12 -5.43
N ALA A 443 8.11 15.95 -5.88
CA ALA A 443 6.86 15.70 -6.60
C ALA A 443 5.79 15.01 -5.72
N ILE A 444 6.03 14.94 -4.40
CA ILE A 444 5.10 14.35 -3.42
C ILE A 444 4.52 15.47 -2.55
N TRP A 445 3.20 15.46 -2.43
CA TRP A 445 2.42 16.51 -1.78
C TRP A 445 1.50 15.95 -0.70
N GLN A 446 1.37 16.65 0.41
CA GLN A 446 0.43 16.33 1.47
C GLN A 446 -0.76 17.29 1.41
N PHE A 447 -1.96 16.72 1.33
CA PHE A 447 -3.21 17.46 1.39
C PHE A 447 -3.66 17.58 2.86
N GLN A 448 -3.65 18.79 3.39
CA GLN A 448 -4.01 19.07 4.78
C GLN A 448 -5.38 19.73 4.82
N VAL A 449 -6.40 19.02 5.28
CA VAL A 449 -7.78 19.53 5.39
C VAL A 449 -7.82 20.68 6.40
N THR A 450 -8.46 21.80 6.02
CA THR A 450 -8.54 23.01 6.86
C THR A 450 -9.86 23.13 7.66
N GLY A 451 -10.75 22.13 7.56
CA GLY A 451 -12.01 22.05 8.31
C GLY A 451 -13.20 22.80 7.69
N ASP A 452 -12.95 23.65 6.69
CA ASP A 452 -13.94 24.49 6.00
C ASP A 452 -14.19 24.06 4.54
N GLY A 453 -13.89 22.79 4.22
CA GLY A 453 -14.03 22.24 2.87
C GLY A 453 -12.87 22.58 1.91
N TYR A 454 -11.76 23.11 2.43
CA TYR A 454 -10.53 23.36 1.68
C TYR A 454 -9.36 22.49 2.18
N VAL A 455 -8.28 22.52 1.42
CA VAL A 455 -7.01 21.85 1.71
C VAL A 455 -5.82 22.80 1.54
N ARG A 456 -4.76 22.60 2.31
CA ARG A 456 -3.42 23.11 2.02
C ARG A 456 -2.59 22.02 1.40
N ILE A 457 -1.80 22.36 0.39
CA ILE A 457 -0.99 21.40 -0.36
C ILE A 457 0.48 21.65 0.01
N ARG A 458 1.04 20.78 0.86
CA ARG A 458 2.39 20.89 1.43
C ARG A 458 3.38 20.01 0.68
N ASN A 459 4.57 20.50 0.37
CA ASN A 459 5.57 19.67 -0.29
C ASN A 459 6.33 18.76 0.70
N LEU A 460 6.61 17.51 0.31
CA LEU A 460 7.32 16.57 1.19
C LEU A 460 8.85 16.81 1.22
N TRP A 461 9.46 17.18 0.09
CA TRP A 461 10.89 17.51 0.03
C TRP A 461 11.22 18.79 0.80
N LYS A 462 10.29 19.75 0.77
CA LYS A 462 10.39 21.00 1.54
C LYS A 462 9.19 21.15 2.49
N PRO A 463 9.26 20.56 3.69
CA PRO A 463 8.12 20.45 4.61
C PRO A 463 7.63 21.78 5.21
N ASN A 464 8.30 22.91 4.97
CA ASN A 464 7.81 24.22 5.39
C ASN A 464 7.15 25.00 4.24
N GLU A 465 7.15 24.45 3.02
CA GLU A 465 6.60 25.10 1.85
C GLU A 465 5.24 24.52 1.44
N TYR A 466 4.37 25.42 0.99
CA TYR A 466 3.01 25.14 0.58
C TYR A 466 2.72 25.81 -0.76
N LEU A 467 1.88 25.15 -1.55
CA LEU A 467 1.32 25.71 -2.75
C LEU A 467 0.46 26.94 -2.43
N ASN A 468 0.78 28.09 -3.01
CA ASN A 468 0.03 29.32 -2.80
C ASN A 468 0.17 30.28 -4.00
N ILE A 469 -0.70 31.29 -4.02
CA ILE A 469 -0.67 32.36 -5.03
C ILE A 469 -0.53 33.76 -4.41
N GLU A 470 0.03 33.88 -3.21
CA GLU A 470 0.06 35.15 -2.45
C GLU A 470 0.64 36.31 -3.28
N THR A 471 1.69 36.02 -4.05
CA THR A 471 2.35 37.01 -4.93
C THR A 471 1.63 37.25 -6.26
N GLY A 472 0.42 36.70 -6.44
CA GLY A 472 -0.34 36.73 -7.70
C GLY A 472 0.07 35.67 -8.72
N VAL A 473 1.17 34.95 -8.48
CA VAL A 473 1.64 33.82 -9.29
C VAL A 473 1.77 32.57 -8.43
N ILE A 474 1.58 31.40 -9.05
CA ILE A 474 1.70 30.11 -8.36
C ILE A 474 3.13 29.87 -7.86
N ARG A 475 3.27 29.51 -6.59
CA ARG A 475 4.55 29.23 -5.93
C ARG A 475 4.40 28.10 -4.92
N SER A 476 5.55 27.50 -4.58
CA SER A 476 5.77 26.76 -3.34
C SER A 476 6.61 27.63 -2.43
N SER A 477 6.08 28.03 -1.27
CA SER A 477 6.82 28.85 -0.29
C SER A 477 6.26 28.67 1.11
N THR A 478 6.96 29.20 2.12
CA THR A 478 6.38 29.34 3.47
C THR A 478 5.13 30.23 3.40
N ILE A 479 4.15 29.91 4.25
CA ILE A 479 2.87 30.62 4.32
C ILE A 479 2.59 31.04 5.76
N GLN A 480 1.82 32.11 5.93
CA GLN A 480 1.29 32.46 7.25
C GLN A 480 0.01 31.65 7.54
N PRO A 481 -0.32 31.39 8.82
CA PRO A 481 -1.48 30.58 9.19
C PRO A 481 -2.84 31.07 8.67
N TYR A 482 -2.97 32.34 8.28
CA TYR A 482 -4.22 32.95 7.80
C TYR A 482 -4.27 33.18 6.28
N TRP A 483 -3.24 32.76 5.53
CA TRP A 483 -3.19 32.97 4.08
C TRP A 483 -4.18 32.07 3.35
N THR A 484 -5.31 32.65 2.95
CA THR A 484 -6.31 31.98 2.12
C THR A 484 -5.80 31.70 0.70
N SER A 485 -4.74 32.39 0.26
CA SER A 485 -4.05 32.13 -1.01
C SER A 485 -3.41 30.74 -1.08
N ALA A 486 -3.20 30.08 0.07
CA ALA A 486 -2.69 28.71 0.18
C ALA A 486 -3.80 27.66 0.40
N HIS A 487 -5.07 28.08 0.40
CA HIS A 487 -6.20 27.18 0.52
C HIS A 487 -6.76 26.85 -0.86
N TRP A 488 -6.96 25.56 -1.10
CA TRP A 488 -7.38 25.01 -2.37
C TRP A 488 -8.63 24.17 -2.20
N LYS A 489 -9.50 24.18 -3.20
CA LYS A 489 -10.67 23.30 -3.27
C LYS A 489 -10.46 22.32 -4.41
N LEU A 490 -10.69 21.04 -4.13
CA LEU A 490 -10.70 19.99 -5.14
C LEU A 490 -12.12 19.91 -5.70
N VAL A 491 -12.29 20.38 -6.93
CA VAL A 491 -13.57 20.38 -7.63
C VAL A 491 -13.58 19.17 -8.56
N GLU A 492 -14.41 18.18 -8.24
CA GLU A 492 -14.59 16.99 -9.09
C GLU A 492 -14.95 17.38 -10.52
N TYR A 493 -14.28 16.76 -11.48
CA TYR A 493 -14.64 16.88 -12.88
C TYR A 493 -15.78 15.93 -13.22
N ARG A 494 -16.82 16.44 -13.88
CA ARG A 494 -17.93 15.64 -14.43
C ARG A 494 -17.94 15.83 -15.94
N ASP A 495 -17.63 14.79 -16.68
CA ASP A 495 -17.77 14.79 -18.13
C ASP A 495 -19.26 14.84 -18.49
N GLY A 496 -19.65 15.78 -19.36
CA GLY A 496 -21.03 15.99 -19.80
C GLY A 496 -21.57 14.91 -20.73
N THR A 497 -20.76 13.93 -21.14
CA THR A 497 -21.16 12.85 -22.04
C THR A 497 -21.68 11.59 -21.31
N ASN A 498 -21.36 11.42 -20.02
CA ASN A 498 -21.92 10.36 -19.18
C ASN A 498 -21.92 10.77 -17.68
N PRO A 499 -23.09 11.19 -17.12
CA PRO A 499 -23.18 11.71 -15.76
C PRO A 499 -23.03 10.66 -14.63
N GLU A 500 -22.84 9.38 -14.96
CA GLU A 500 -22.74 8.28 -13.99
C GLU A 500 -21.30 7.81 -13.68
N THR A 501 -20.30 8.19 -14.49
CA THR A 501 -18.88 7.84 -14.25
C THR A 501 -18.14 8.97 -13.52
N ILE A 502 -18.12 8.90 -12.19
CA ILE A 502 -17.18 9.64 -11.34
C ILE A 502 -16.00 8.70 -11.07
N ASP A 503 -14.81 8.98 -11.59
CA ASP A 503 -13.60 8.15 -11.34
C ASP A 503 -13.04 8.33 -9.92
N GLY A 504 -13.53 9.35 -9.19
CA GLY A 504 -13.13 9.70 -7.83
C GLY A 504 -11.70 10.23 -7.70
N GLN A 505 -11.00 10.46 -8.82
CA GLN A 505 -9.55 10.74 -8.86
C GLN A 505 -9.18 11.97 -9.69
N THR A 506 -10.07 12.44 -10.57
CA THR A 506 -9.84 13.61 -11.45
C THR A 506 -10.49 14.89 -10.91
N PHE A 507 -9.67 15.93 -10.70
CA PHE A 507 -10.10 17.20 -10.08
C PHE A 507 -9.58 18.43 -10.83
N ARG A 508 -10.30 19.53 -10.65
CA ARG A 508 -9.77 20.88 -10.80
C ARG A 508 -9.35 21.41 -9.44
N ILE A 509 -8.19 22.06 -9.39
CA ILE A 509 -7.65 22.62 -8.15
C ILE A 509 -7.91 24.13 -8.15
N GLN A 510 -8.96 24.54 -7.44
CA GLN A 510 -9.46 25.93 -7.38
C GLN A 510 -8.87 26.67 -6.19
N ASN A 511 -8.46 27.93 -6.37
CA ASN A 511 -7.94 28.72 -5.25
C ASN A 511 -9.06 29.36 -4.42
N ARG A 512 -8.89 29.43 -3.09
CA ARG A 512 -9.87 30.09 -2.20
C ARG A 512 -9.82 31.62 -2.28
N TRP A 513 -8.62 32.21 -2.32
CA TRP A 513 -8.47 33.67 -2.34
C TRP A 513 -8.92 34.29 -3.65
N LYS A 514 -8.72 33.57 -4.77
CA LYS A 514 -9.22 33.92 -6.10
C LYS A 514 -10.06 32.77 -6.69
N PRO A 515 -11.38 32.73 -6.42
CA PRO A 515 -12.24 31.60 -6.81
C PRO A 515 -12.37 31.38 -8.32
N ASP A 516 -12.07 32.37 -9.13
CA ASP A 516 -12.02 32.27 -10.59
C ASP A 516 -10.72 31.61 -11.10
N GLN A 517 -9.71 31.42 -10.23
CA GLN A 517 -8.43 30.85 -10.60
C GLN A 517 -8.28 29.37 -10.25
N TYR A 518 -7.71 28.64 -11.21
CA TYR A 518 -7.42 27.22 -11.15
C TYR A 518 -5.99 26.94 -11.58
N LEU A 519 -5.42 25.83 -11.10
CA LEU A 519 -4.13 25.35 -11.61
C LEU A 519 -4.29 24.76 -13.01
N HIS A 520 -3.45 25.18 -13.93
CA HIS A 520 -3.43 24.64 -15.29
C HIS A 520 -2.05 24.76 -15.94
N ILE A 521 -1.87 24.02 -17.04
CA ILE A 521 -0.63 24.05 -17.86
C ILE A 521 -0.87 24.44 -19.32
N GLU A 522 -1.97 25.14 -19.62
CA GLU A 522 -2.38 25.49 -21.00
C GLU A 522 -1.23 26.07 -21.85
N ASN A 523 -0.42 26.96 -21.27
CA ASN A 523 0.72 27.59 -21.96
C ASN A 523 2.03 26.80 -21.86
N GLY A 524 1.96 25.51 -21.52
CA GLY A 524 3.12 24.62 -21.36
C GLY A 524 3.89 24.78 -20.04
N VAL A 525 3.54 25.75 -19.21
CA VAL A 525 4.09 25.96 -17.86
C VAL A 525 2.97 26.01 -16.82
N ILE A 526 3.29 25.63 -15.59
CA ILE A 526 2.32 25.66 -14.49
C ILE A 526 1.91 27.10 -14.16
N GLN A 527 0.60 27.35 -14.11
CA GLN A 527 0.01 28.65 -13.84
C GLN A 527 -1.21 28.53 -12.94
N SER A 528 -1.61 29.65 -12.32
CA SER A 528 -2.90 29.83 -11.68
C SER A 528 -3.65 30.91 -12.45
N GLY A 529 -4.79 30.57 -13.04
CA GLY A 529 -5.52 31.45 -13.94
C GLY A 529 -6.95 31.01 -14.20
N THR A 530 -7.70 31.84 -14.92
CA THR A 530 -9.04 31.47 -15.37
C THR A 530 -8.95 30.36 -16.41
N ILE A 531 -9.95 29.47 -16.42
CA ILE A 531 -10.00 28.32 -17.32
C ILE A 531 -11.34 28.29 -18.05
N LEU A 532 -11.35 27.70 -19.25
CA LEU A 532 -12.59 27.38 -19.93
C LEU A 532 -13.07 25.97 -19.52
N PRO A 533 -14.38 25.69 -19.58
CA PRO A 533 -14.93 24.38 -19.21
C PRO A 533 -14.28 23.17 -19.91
N GLN A 534 -13.75 23.34 -21.13
CA GLN A 534 -13.14 22.28 -21.93
C GLN A 534 -11.62 22.14 -21.74
N TRP A 535 -10.98 22.92 -20.86
CA TRP A 535 -9.53 22.87 -20.68
C TRP A 535 -9.09 21.63 -19.89
N HIS A 536 -8.70 20.58 -20.62
CA HIS A 536 -8.10 19.37 -20.03
C HIS A 536 -6.75 19.65 -19.38
N SER A 537 -6.07 20.73 -19.75
CA SER A 537 -4.82 21.20 -19.13
C SER A 537 -4.99 21.63 -17.66
N ALA A 538 -6.23 21.87 -17.22
CA ALA A 538 -6.60 22.22 -15.85
C ALA A 538 -7.12 21.02 -15.02
N LEU A 539 -7.12 19.83 -15.61
CA LEU A 539 -7.52 18.60 -14.94
C LEU A 539 -6.29 17.89 -14.38
N TRP A 540 -6.42 17.43 -13.13
CA TRP A 540 -5.36 16.80 -12.35
C TRP A 540 -5.86 15.51 -11.76
N ILE A 541 -5.02 14.48 -11.81
CA ILE A 541 -5.25 13.20 -11.17
C ILE A 541 -4.45 13.21 -9.88
N ILE A 542 -5.12 12.93 -8.76
CA ILE A 542 -4.50 12.86 -7.44
C ILE A 542 -4.35 11.37 -7.11
N ASN A 543 -3.09 10.91 -7.03
CA ASN A 543 -2.73 9.50 -6.84
C ASN A 543 -1.72 9.30 -5.70
#